data_AF-A0A7S0FVT7-F1
#
_entry.id   AF-A0A7S0FVT7-F1
#
_cell.length_a   1.000
_cell.length_b   1.000
_cell.length_c   1.000
_cell.angle_alpha   90.00
_cell.angle_beta   90.00
_cell.angle_gamma   90.00
#
_symmetry.space_group_name_H-M   'P 1'
#
loop_
_entity.id
_entity.type
_entity.pdbx_description
1 polymer ?
#
loop_
_entity_poly.entity_id
_entity_poly.type
_entity_poly.pdbx_seq_one_letter_code
_entity_poly.pdbx_strand_id
1 'polypeptide(L)'
;ATERDIYKGGMSQPPWLLALVGRYKQLGREWNCDGLGRKDMSQTEMHAHVCSGINAEEIRALGGEWGPSGARPFISMCSGAAKMLHFNGPLKPWGELPNTSIPSLCLNFGPKRRTDKEVANYTFTHCFHTWEGYLTRASAEILAAQGGRRLSQEGQQGPRAGERPALHRYSEPTARHSQMEQVPHEDLRGGRADHHVREGIVA
;
A
#
# COMPACT_ATOMS: atom_id res chain seq x y z
N ALA A 1 -33.14 12.66 -22.68
CA ALA A 1 -31.98 12.74 -21.78
C ALA A 1 -31.23 11.42 -21.87
N THR A 2 -29.94 11.44 -22.19
CA THR A 2 -29.13 10.22 -22.18
C THR A 2 -28.86 9.84 -20.73
N GLU A 3 -29.28 8.65 -20.33
CA GLU A 3 -29.02 8.06 -19.01
C GLU A 3 -27.50 8.07 -18.77
N ARG A 4 -27.06 8.90 -17.82
CA ARG A 4 -25.68 8.85 -17.35
C ARG A 4 -25.62 7.71 -16.35
N ASP A 5 -24.86 6.67 -16.67
CA ASP A 5 -24.52 5.63 -15.71
C ASP A 5 -24.03 6.28 -14.41
N ILE A 6 -24.74 6.02 -13.32
CA ILE A 6 -24.36 6.44 -11.98
C ILE A 6 -23.06 5.75 -11.52
N TYR A 7 -22.65 4.68 -12.22
CA TYR A 7 -21.43 3.95 -11.96
C TYR A 7 -20.56 3.82 -13.22
N LYS A 8 -19.42 4.50 -13.22
CA LYS A 8 -18.33 4.21 -14.16
C LYS A 8 -17.67 2.88 -13.77
N GLY A 9 -17.30 2.08 -14.77
CA GLY A 9 -16.54 0.84 -14.56
C GLY A 9 -15.30 1.09 -13.67
N GLY A 10 -15.07 0.19 -12.72
CA GLY A 10 -14.04 0.34 -11.67
C GLY A 10 -14.56 0.81 -10.31
N MET A 11 -15.86 1.13 -10.18
CA MET A 11 -16.50 1.52 -8.91
C MET A 11 -17.45 0.43 -8.36
N SER A 12 -17.05 -0.85 -8.38
CA SER A 12 -17.85 -1.92 -7.76
C SER A 12 -17.77 -1.91 -6.23
N GLN A 13 -16.73 -1.32 -5.65
CA GLN A 13 -16.52 -1.31 -4.21
C GLN A 13 -17.56 -0.48 -3.44
N PRO A 14 -17.90 0.77 -3.81
CA PRO A 14 -18.93 1.53 -3.08
C PRO A 14 -20.31 0.86 -3.07
N PRO A 15 -20.87 0.36 -4.19
CA PRO A 15 -22.13 -0.39 -4.18
C PRO A 15 -22.08 -1.62 -3.27
N TRP A 16 -20.96 -2.35 -3.30
CA TRP A 16 -20.80 -3.54 -2.46
C TRP A 16 -20.76 -3.20 -0.96
N LEU A 17 -20.04 -2.14 -0.58
CA LEU A 17 -20.00 -1.65 0.81
C LEU A 17 -21.39 -1.18 1.28
N LEU A 18 -22.15 -0.51 0.42
CA LEU A 18 -23.52 -0.10 0.70
C LEU A 18 -24.44 -1.31 0.91
N ALA A 19 -24.29 -2.38 0.13
CA ALA A 19 -25.09 -3.59 0.28
C ALA A 19 -24.80 -4.33 1.59
N LEU A 20 -23.56 -4.29 2.07
CA LEU A 20 -23.17 -4.98 3.31
C LEU A 20 -23.67 -4.26 4.58
N VAL A 21 -23.75 -2.93 4.60
CA VAL A 21 -24.24 -2.15 5.76
C VAL A 21 -23.58 -2.60 7.08
N GLY A 22 -22.25 -2.71 7.11
CA GLY A 22 -21.51 -3.16 8.30
C GLY A 22 -21.64 -4.66 8.62
N ARG A 23 -22.40 -5.44 7.85
CA ARG A 23 -22.57 -6.89 8.02
C ARG A 23 -21.43 -7.68 7.37
N TYR A 24 -20.20 -7.37 7.77
CA TYR A 24 -19.02 -8.06 7.30
C TYR A 24 -18.01 -8.21 8.45
N LYS A 25 -17.19 -9.26 8.36
CA LYS A 25 -16.09 -9.45 9.29
C LYS A 25 -14.91 -8.60 8.83
N GLN A 26 -14.42 -7.73 9.72
CA GLN A 26 -13.15 -7.04 9.48
C GLN A 26 -12.01 -8.03 9.59
N LEU A 27 -11.20 -8.09 8.54
CA LEU A 27 -9.94 -8.84 8.54
C LEU A 27 -8.80 -7.91 8.99
N GLY A 28 -7.78 -8.49 9.60
CA GLY A 28 -6.57 -7.74 9.95
C GLY A 28 -5.83 -7.22 8.71
N ARG A 29 -4.96 -6.23 8.91
CA ARG A 29 -4.23 -5.57 7.82
C ARG A 29 -3.33 -6.52 7.04
N GLU A 30 -2.93 -7.63 7.63
CA GLU A 30 -2.12 -8.63 6.95
C GLU A 30 -2.85 -9.29 5.77
N TRP A 31 -4.17 -9.31 5.81
CA TRP A 31 -5.01 -9.81 4.72
C TRP A 31 -5.25 -8.79 3.62
N ASN A 32 -4.80 -7.55 3.77
CA ASN A 32 -4.88 -6.53 2.73
C ASN A 32 -3.78 -5.49 2.96
N CYS A 33 -2.53 -5.93 2.81
CA CYS A 33 -1.40 -5.02 2.96
C CYS A 33 -1.32 -4.15 1.70
N ASP A 34 -1.95 -2.98 1.79
CA ASP A 34 -2.22 -2.08 0.68
C ASP A 34 -1.17 -0.98 0.53
N GLY A 35 -1.39 -0.12 -0.45
CA GLY A 35 -0.53 1.01 -0.77
C GLY A 35 0.74 0.64 -1.52
N LEU A 36 1.01 -0.65 -1.75
CA LEU A 36 2.27 -1.12 -2.35
C LEU A 36 2.47 -0.62 -3.79
N GLY A 37 1.41 -0.21 -4.46
CA GLY A 37 1.47 0.38 -5.80
C GLY A 37 1.52 1.91 -5.83
N ARG A 38 1.54 2.57 -4.67
CA ARG A 38 1.57 4.03 -4.56
C ARG A 38 2.99 4.57 -4.64
N LYS A 39 3.10 5.82 -5.06
CA LYS A 39 4.38 6.55 -5.15
C LYS A 39 4.73 7.22 -3.82
N ASP A 40 3.71 7.67 -3.11
CA ASP A 40 3.81 8.59 -1.98
C ASP A 40 2.92 8.17 -0.80
N MET A 41 3.37 8.58 0.39
CA MET A 41 2.66 8.53 1.65
C MET A 41 2.05 9.90 1.94
N SER A 42 0.80 9.88 2.41
CA SER A 42 0.13 11.06 2.97
C SER A 42 0.77 11.51 4.28
N GLN A 43 0.46 12.73 4.73
CA GLN A 43 0.90 13.24 6.03
C GLN A 43 0.46 12.34 7.20
N THR A 44 -0.76 11.81 7.16
CA THR A 44 -1.27 10.92 8.22
C THR A 44 -0.45 9.63 8.31
N GLU A 45 -0.07 9.05 7.18
CA GLU A 45 0.77 7.86 7.14
C GLU A 45 2.19 8.18 7.62
N MET A 46 2.75 9.32 7.21
CA MET A 46 4.06 9.78 7.72
C MET A 46 4.05 9.95 9.22
N HIS A 47 2.97 10.50 9.80
CA HIS A 47 2.85 10.64 11.24
C HIS A 47 2.92 9.27 11.94
N ALA A 48 2.23 8.26 11.40
CA ALA A 48 2.33 6.89 11.93
C ALA A 48 3.75 6.30 11.83
N HIS A 49 4.49 6.61 10.76
CA HIS A 49 5.89 6.22 10.62
C HIS A 49 6.81 6.92 11.64
N VAL A 50 6.59 8.21 11.91
CA VAL A 50 7.33 8.96 12.94
C VAL A 50 7.10 8.35 14.32
N CYS A 51 5.85 8.00 14.65
CA CYS A 51 5.54 7.28 15.90
C CYS A 51 6.24 5.91 15.99
N SER A 52 6.64 5.34 14.86
CA SER A 52 7.39 4.07 14.77
C SER A 52 8.91 4.26 14.72
N GLY A 53 9.41 5.49 14.86
CA GLY A 53 10.83 5.83 14.83
C GLY A 53 11.41 6.12 13.44
N ILE A 54 10.58 6.14 12.40
CA ILE A 54 11.00 6.47 11.03
C ILE A 54 10.67 7.95 10.77
N ASN A 55 11.66 8.82 10.95
CA ASN A 55 11.55 10.25 10.73
C ASN A 55 12.10 10.66 9.35
N ALA A 56 12.21 11.97 9.13
CA ALA A 56 12.65 12.52 7.85
C ALA A 56 14.08 12.10 7.48
N GLU A 57 14.97 11.92 8.47
CA GLU A 57 16.34 11.47 8.26
C GLU A 57 16.38 10.02 7.76
N GLU A 58 15.62 9.11 8.37
CA GLU A 58 15.54 7.72 7.95
C GLU A 58 14.93 7.60 6.56
N ILE A 59 13.89 8.38 6.24
CA ILE A 59 13.32 8.39 4.88
C ILE A 59 14.36 8.84 3.84
N ARG A 60 15.19 9.84 4.15
CA ARG A 60 16.30 10.24 3.27
C ARG A 60 17.37 9.16 3.17
N ALA A 61 17.70 8.47 4.26
CA ALA A 61 18.62 7.33 4.25
C ALA A 61 18.09 6.17 3.38
N LEU A 62 16.76 5.98 3.36
CA LEU A 62 16.09 5.08 2.44
C LEU A 62 16.12 5.54 0.97
N GLY A 63 16.67 6.72 0.67
CA GLY A 63 16.69 7.32 -0.66
C GLY A 63 15.38 7.99 -1.05
N GLY A 64 14.56 8.31 -0.04
CA GLY A 64 13.29 8.99 -0.18
C GLY A 64 13.38 10.50 -0.03
N GLU A 65 12.23 11.13 -0.19
CA GLU A 65 12.02 12.56 -0.06
C GLU A 65 10.90 12.81 0.95
N TRP A 66 11.08 13.87 1.74
CA TRP A 66 10.12 14.32 2.74
C TRP A 66 9.70 15.75 2.38
N GLY A 67 8.40 16.00 2.31
CA GLY A 67 7.85 17.29 1.94
C GLY A 67 6.58 17.66 2.73
N PRO A 68 6.04 18.87 2.49
CA PRO A 68 4.83 19.32 3.16
C PRO A 68 3.62 18.48 2.77
N SER A 69 3.57 17.94 1.56
CA SER A 69 2.41 17.17 1.07
C SER A 69 2.44 15.69 1.44
N GLY A 70 3.57 15.18 1.92
CA GLY A 70 3.81 13.75 1.96
C GLY A 70 5.29 13.38 1.95
N ALA A 71 5.55 12.08 1.88
CA ALA A 71 6.88 11.53 1.68
C ALA A 71 6.85 10.45 0.60
N ARG A 72 7.96 10.26 -0.10
CA ARG A 72 8.14 9.19 -1.09
C ARG A 72 9.46 8.45 -0.84
N PRO A 73 9.59 7.15 -1.12
CA PRO A 73 8.55 6.27 -1.64
C PRO A 73 7.51 5.90 -0.58
N PHE A 74 6.44 5.22 -0.99
CA PHE A 74 5.53 4.56 -0.05
C PHE A 74 6.28 3.48 0.75
N ILE A 75 6.14 3.49 2.08
CA ILE A 75 6.77 2.51 2.98
C ILE A 75 5.67 1.65 3.63
N SER A 76 5.74 0.34 3.44
CA SER A 76 4.75 -0.61 3.97
C SER A 76 5.27 -1.36 5.18
N MET A 77 4.77 -0.99 6.37
CA MET A 77 5.05 -1.73 7.61
C MET A 77 4.24 -3.03 7.72
N CYS A 78 3.10 -3.16 7.04
CA CYS A 78 2.30 -4.39 7.11
C CYS A 78 2.91 -5.57 6.35
N SER A 79 3.82 -5.29 5.42
CA SER A 79 4.41 -6.29 4.52
C SER A 79 5.17 -7.39 5.25
N GLY A 80 5.63 -7.11 6.48
CA GLY A 80 6.28 -8.08 7.35
C GLY A 80 5.44 -9.27 7.79
N ALA A 81 4.15 -9.03 8.00
CA ALA A 81 3.19 -10.04 8.43
C ALA A 81 2.20 -10.39 7.32
N ALA A 82 2.33 -9.79 6.13
CA ALA A 82 1.32 -9.83 5.09
C ALA A 82 1.08 -11.26 4.59
N LYS A 83 -0.20 -11.63 4.58
CA LYS A 83 -0.75 -12.80 3.89
C LYS A 83 -1.17 -12.46 2.46
N MET A 84 -1.52 -11.19 2.21
CA MET A 84 -1.86 -10.66 0.89
C MET A 84 -1.20 -9.30 0.66
N LEU A 85 -0.49 -9.19 -0.46
CA LEU A 85 0.14 -7.96 -0.94
C LEU A 85 -0.75 -7.29 -1.98
N HIS A 86 -1.10 -6.03 -1.77
CA HIS A 86 -2.03 -5.31 -2.64
C HIS A 86 -1.37 -4.08 -3.28
N PHE A 87 -1.02 -4.21 -4.56
CA PHE A 87 -0.45 -3.13 -5.38
C PHE A 87 -1.56 -2.25 -5.99
N ASN A 88 -2.30 -1.51 -5.16
CA ASN A 88 -3.48 -0.70 -5.51
C ASN A 88 -3.17 0.66 -6.16
N GLY A 89 -2.05 0.81 -6.86
CA GLY A 89 -1.66 2.06 -7.51
C GLY A 89 -0.99 1.86 -8.87
N PRO A 90 -0.41 2.94 -9.45
CA PRO A 90 0.20 2.90 -10.77
C PRO A 90 1.49 2.08 -10.82
N LEU A 91 2.17 1.88 -9.68
CA LEU A 91 3.40 1.07 -9.62
C LEU A 91 3.02 -0.42 -9.53
N LYS A 92 3.02 -1.11 -10.67
CA LYS A 92 2.82 -2.56 -10.71
C LYS A 92 4.16 -3.28 -10.66
N PRO A 93 4.28 -4.39 -9.92
CA PRO A 93 5.55 -5.11 -9.83
C PRO A 93 5.93 -5.82 -11.14
N TRP A 94 4.94 -6.14 -11.98
CA TRP A 94 5.17 -6.68 -13.34
C TRP A 94 5.41 -5.60 -14.40
N GLY A 95 5.19 -4.32 -14.07
CA GLY A 95 5.33 -3.20 -15.00
C GLY A 95 6.72 -2.59 -14.99
N GLU A 96 7.01 -1.78 -16.00
CA GLU A 96 8.17 -0.90 -15.97
C GLU A 96 7.94 0.22 -14.94
N LEU A 97 8.99 0.51 -14.17
CA LEU A 97 8.98 1.69 -13.30
C LEU A 97 9.30 2.91 -14.17
N PRO A 98 8.50 3.99 -14.11
CA PRO A 98 8.90 5.25 -14.71
C PRO A 98 10.25 5.68 -14.14
N ASN A 99 11.15 6.21 -14.98
CA ASN A 99 12.50 6.65 -14.55
C ASN A 99 12.50 7.62 -13.36
N THR A 100 11.39 8.35 -13.15
CA THR A 100 11.21 9.33 -12.07
C THR A 100 10.57 8.74 -10.80
N SER A 101 10.19 7.46 -10.81
CA SER A 101 9.49 6.83 -9.69
C SER A 101 10.45 6.10 -8.77
N ILE A 102 10.43 6.48 -7.49
CA ILE A 102 11.09 5.71 -6.43
C ILE A 102 10.15 4.55 -6.07
N PRO A 103 10.57 3.28 -6.23
CA PRO A 103 9.72 2.13 -5.91
C PRO A 103 9.36 2.06 -4.43
N SER A 104 8.16 1.56 -4.14
CA SER A 104 7.70 1.30 -2.78
C SER A 104 8.62 0.33 -2.01
N LEU A 105 8.69 0.54 -0.71
CA LEU A 105 9.53 -0.21 0.21
C LEU A 105 8.67 -1.10 1.12
N CYS A 106 9.09 -2.33 1.28
CA CYS A 106 8.48 -3.34 2.13
C CYS A 106 9.48 -3.78 3.20
N LEU A 107 9.00 -4.10 4.40
CA LEU A 107 9.82 -4.73 5.42
C LEU A 107 10.33 -6.08 4.91
N ASN A 108 11.63 -6.32 5.09
CA ASN A 108 12.28 -7.59 4.82
C ASN A 108 12.67 -8.26 6.14
N PHE A 109 12.12 -9.45 6.37
CA PHE A 109 12.50 -10.35 7.47
C PHE A 109 13.27 -11.58 6.97
N GLY A 110 13.42 -11.70 5.65
CA GLY A 110 14.20 -12.77 5.04
C GLY A 110 15.69 -12.49 5.02
N PRO A 111 16.46 -13.30 4.27
CA PRO A 111 17.89 -13.05 4.05
C PRO A 111 18.12 -11.64 3.51
N LYS A 112 19.14 -10.96 4.05
CA LYS A 112 19.53 -9.61 3.65
C LYS A 112 20.06 -9.62 2.22
N ARG A 113 19.51 -8.77 1.37
CA ARG A 113 19.97 -8.54 -0.01
C ARG A 113 20.89 -7.33 -0.06
N ARG A 114 21.70 -7.24 -1.11
CA ARG A 114 22.59 -6.08 -1.34
C ARG A 114 21.82 -4.77 -1.51
N THR A 115 20.58 -4.83 -1.98
CA THR A 115 19.70 -3.68 -2.21
C THR A 115 18.90 -3.28 -0.98
N ASP A 116 18.97 -4.05 0.11
CA ASP A 116 18.23 -3.77 1.31
C ASP A 116 18.85 -2.60 2.09
N LYS A 117 18.00 -1.83 2.75
CA LYS A 117 18.40 -0.68 3.57
C LYS A 117 17.86 -0.84 4.97
N GLU A 118 18.64 -0.40 5.94
CA GLU A 118 18.31 -0.57 7.35
C GLU A 118 18.18 0.80 8.03
N VAL A 119 17.05 1.04 8.68
CA VAL A 119 16.76 2.27 9.43
C VAL A 119 15.86 1.95 10.61
N ALA A 120 16.06 2.63 11.75
CA ALA A 120 15.21 2.48 12.95
C ALA A 120 14.97 1.01 13.37
N ASN A 121 15.98 0.15 13.26
CA ASN A 121 15.92 -1.31 13.51
C ASN A 121 15.02 -2.12 12.55
N TYR A 122 14.65 -1.54 11.42
CA TYR A 122 13.91 -2.21 10.36
C TYR A 122 14.81 -2.39 9.14
N THR A 123 14.72 -3.56 8.50
CA THR A 123 15.30 -3.78 7.17
C THR A 123 14.21 -3.64 6.13
N PHE A 124 14.45 -2.81 5.12
CA PHE A 124 13.54 -2.56 4.01
C PHE A 124 14.14 -3.05 2.70
N THR A 125 13.30 -3.61 1.84
CA THR A 125 13.59 -3.98 0.46
C THR A 125 12.56 -3.36 -0.47
N HIS A 126 12.80 -3.38 -1.79
CA HIS A 126 11.76 -2.98 -2.73
C HIS A 126 10.62 -3.98 -2.72
N CYS A 127 9.37 -3.52 -2.62
CA CYS A 127 8.20 -4.40 -2.60
C CYS A 127 8.09 -5.33 -3.82
N PHE A 128 8.71 -4.93 -4.94
CA PHE A 128 8.90 -5.80 -6.11
C PHE A 128 9.64 -7.10 -5.76
N HIS A 129 10.73 -7.04 -5.00
CA HIS A 129 11.50 -8.23 -4.61
C HIS A 129 10.71 -9.15 -3.69
N THR A 130 9.91 -8.56 -2.79
CA THR A 130 8.96 -9.33 -1.98
C THR A 130 8.00 -10.09 -2.90
N TRP A 131 7.32 -9.41 -3.82
CA TRP A 131 6.39 -10.02 -4.77
C TRP A 131 7.04 -11.07 -5.68
N GLU A 132 8.24 -10.78 -6.17
CA GLU A 132 9.01 -11.68 -7.03
C GLU A 132 9.31 -13.01 -6.33
N GLY A 133 9.65 -12.98 -5.04
CA GLY A 133 9.79 -14.19 -4.23
C GLY A 133 8.52 -15.04 -4.14
N TYR A 134 7.35 -14.42 -4.42
CA TYR A 134 6.06 -15.11 -4.46
C TYR A 134 5.72 -15.74 -5.82
N LEU A 135 6.45 -15.44 -6.90
CA LEU A 135 6.20 -16.02 -8.22
C LEU A 135 6.61 -17.49 -8.30
N THR A 136 5.78 -18.28 -8.99
CA THR A 136 6.21 -19.61 -9.44
C THR A 136 7.05 -19.47 -10.71
N ARG A 137 7.88 -20.47 -11.01
CA ARG A 137 8.64 -20.51 -12.27
C ARG A 137 7.75 -20.37 -13.50
N ALA A 138 6.60 -21.05 -13.53
CA ALA A 138 5.66 -20.96 -14.65
C ALA A 138 5.10 -19.54 -14.83
N SER A 139 4.73 -18.88 -13.72
CA SER A 139 4.26 -17.48 -13.75
C SER A 139 5.36 -16.53 -14.22
N ALA A 140 6.60 -16.75 -13.77
CA ALA A 140 7.77 -16.00 -14.18
C ALA A 140 8.04 -16.12 -15.69
N GLU A 141 7.95 -17.32 -16.26
CA GLU A 141 8.12 -17.57 -17.70
C GLU A 141 7.02 -16.88 -18.53
N ILE A 142 5.76 -16.93 -18.10
CA ILE A 142 4.65 -16.24 -18.76
C ILE A 142 4.87 -14.72 -18.77
N LEU A 143 5.26 -14.15 -17.62
CA LEU A 143 5.54 -12.72 -17.51
C LEU A 143 6.70 -12.29 -18.41
N ALA A 144 7.76 -13.09 -18.48
CA ALA A 144 8.89 -12.82 -19.36
C ALA A 144 8.48 -12.86 -20.85
N ALA A 145 7.62 -13.81 -21.24
CA ALA A 145 7.13 -13.93 -22.61
C ALA A 145 6.23 -12.75 -23.04
N GLN A 146 5.57 -12.08 -22.08
CA GLN A 146 4.68 -10.94 -22.33
C GLN A 146 5.42 -9.59 -22.35
N GLY A 147 6.76 -9.58 -22.33
CA GLY A 147 7.55 -8.35 -22.26
C GLY A 147 7.47 -7.67 -20.88
N GLY A 148 7.11 -8.42 -19.84
CA GLY A 148 7.17 -7.94 -18.47
C GLY A 148 8.60 -7.67 -18.01
N ARG A 149 8.71 -6.98 -16.86
CA ARG A 149 10.01 -6.67 -16.25
C ARG A 149 10.88 -7.93 -16.09
N ARG A 150 12.16 -7.84 -16.47
CA ARG A 150 13.11 -8.95 -16.30
C ARG A 150 13.28 -9.26 -14.82
N LEU A 151 12.94 -10.49 -14.44
CA LEU A 151 13.07 -10.98 -13.08
C LEU A 151 14.55 -11.16 -12.70
N SER A 152 14.86 -10.97 -11.42
CA SER A 152 16.17 -11.29 -10.83
C SER A 152 16.47 -12.79 -10.96
N GLN A 153 17.75 -13.17 -10.86
CA GLN A 153 18.13 -14.59 -10.88
C GLN A 153 17.46 -15.39 -9.74
N GLU A 154 17.22 -14.76 -8.59
CA GLU A 154 16.47 -15.36 -7.49
C GLU A 154 14.99 -15.54 -7.83
N GLY A 155 14.39 -14.57 -8.53
CA GLY A 155 13.01 -14.68 -9.03
C GLY A 155 12.81 -15.79 -10.07
N GLN A 156 13.85 -16.10 -10.85
CA GLN A 156 13.80 -17.18 -11.85
C GLN A 156 13.79 -18.58 -11.21
N GLN A 157 14.34 -18.72 -10.01
CA GLN A 157 14.40 -19.98 -9.27
C GLN A 157 13.21 -20.16 -8.31
N GLY A 158 12.15 -19.34 -8.46
CA GLY A 158 11.02 -19.27 -7.53
C GLY A 158 10.57 -20.63 -6.98
N PRO A 159 10.12 -20.69 -5.71
CA PRO A 159 9.89 -21.95 -5.02
C PRO A 159 8.93 -22.84 -5.80
N ARG A 160 9.16 -24.16 -5.76
CA ARG A 160 8.21 -25.10 -6.36
C ARG A 160 6.86 -24.94 -5.70
N ALA A 161 5.79 -25.15 -6.47
CA ALA A 161 4.44 -25.12 -5.94
C ALA A 161 4.33 -26.10 -4.75
N GLY A 162 4.04 -25.57 -3.56
CA GLY A 162 3.92 -26.36 -2.32
C GLY A 162 5.14 -26.39 -1.40
N GLU A 163 6.31 -25.87 -1.79
CA GLU A 163 7.56 -25.94 -0.99
C GLU A 163 7.83 -24.72 -0.09
N ARG A 164 6.80 -23.97 0.33
CA ARG A 164 7.06 -22.77 1.15
C ARG A 164 7.10 -23.07 2.65
N PRO A 165 8.14 -22.58 3.36
CA PRO A 165 8.12 -22.51 4.83
C PRO A 165 6.87 -21.77 5.29
N ALA A 166 6.27 -22.21 6.39
CA ALA A 166 5.19 -21.47 7.01
C ALA A 166 5.66 -20.02 7.26
N LEU A 167 4.86 -19.03 6.85
CA LEU A 167 5.08 -17.65 7.27
C LEU A 167 5.24 -17.69 8.79
N HIS A 168 6.40 -17.24 9.28
CA HIS A 168 6.66 -17.19 10.72
C HIS A 168 5.46 -16.48 11.37
N ARG A 169 4.76 -17.18 12.27
CA ARG A 169 3.76 -16.57 13.14
C ARG A 169 4.51 -15.62 14.06
N TYR A 170 4.67 -14.38 13.62
CA TYR A 170 5.00 -13.33 14.55
C TYR A 170 3.71 -12.95 15.27
N SER A 171 3.76 -13.07 16.60
CA SER A 171 2.83 -12.38 17.47
C SER A 171 2.89 -10.90 17.11
N GLU A 172 1.75 -10.32 16.72
CA GLU A 172 1.63 -8.87 16.57
C GLU A 172 2.30 -8.20 17.78
N PRO A 173 3.11 -7.14 17.60
CA PRO A 173 3.42 -6.27 18.71
C PRO A 173 2.07 -5.87 19.27
N THR A 174 1.81 -6.14 20.54
CA THR A 174 0.53 -5.89 21.19
C THR A 174 0.17 -4.44 20.94
N ALA A 175 -0.60 -4.18 19.88
CA ALA A 175 -1.17 -2.88 19.64
C ALA A 175 -2.05 -2.70 20.86
N ARG A 176 -1.67 -1.74 21.73
CA ARG A 176 -2.57 -1.28 22.78
C ARG A 176 -3.91 -1.10 22.08
N HIS A 177 -4.91 -1.86 22.52
CA HIS A 177 -6.29 -1.69 22.07
C HIS A 177 -6.59 -0.20 22.25
N SER A 178 -6.44 0.57 21.18
CA SER A 178 -7.06 1.87 21.09
C SER A 178 -8.53 1.51 21.09
N GLN A 179 -9.20 1.77 22.21
CA GLN A 179 -10.65 1.67 22.25
C GLN A 179 -11.14 2.56 21.12
N MET A 180 -11.53 1.92 20.02
CA MET A 180 -12.09 2.60 18.88
C MET A 180 -13.47 3.03 19.36
N GLU A 181 -13.54 4.29 19.79
CA GLU A 181 -14.78 4.99 20.06
C GLU A 181 -15.67 4.77 18.82
N GLN A 182 -16.80 4.10 19.01
CA GLN A 182 -17.77 3.90 17.95
C GLN A 182 -18.24 5.29 17.52
N VAL A 183 -17.71 5.82 16.42
CA VAL A 183 -18.19 7.08 15.86
C VAL A 183 -19.65 6.85 15.48
N PRO A 184 -20.61 7.53 16.13
CA PRO A 184 -22.02 7.35 15.83
C PRO A 184 -22.28 7.68 14.36
N HIS A 185 -23.13 6.88 13.72
CA HIS A 185 -23.47 7.02 12.30
C HIS A 185 -24.12 8.39 11.95
N GLU A 186 -24.42 9.23 12.95
CA GLU A 186 -25.03 10.55 12.76
C GLU A 186 -24.04 11.63 12.27
N ASP A 187 -22.73 11.50 12.52
CA ASP A 187 -21.73 12.49 12.08
C ASP A 187 -21.41 12.44 10.58
N LEU A 188 -21.98 11.48 9.84
CA LEU A 188 -21.82 11.36 8.39
C LEU A 188 -22.90 12.09 7.58
N ARG A 189 -23.83 12.81 8.23
CA ARG A 189 -24.84 13.64 7.55
C ARG A 189 -24.65 15.14 7.82
N GLY A 190 -24.09 15.84 6.84
CA GLY A 190 -24.49 17.22 6.55
C GLY A 190 -23.48 18.31 6.89
N GLY A 191 -22.44 18.45 6.08
CA GLY A 191 -21.80 19.76 5.89
C GLY A 191 -22.79 20.68 5.16
N ARG A 192 -23.30 21.70 5.83
CA ARG A 192 -24.04 22.80 5.18
C ARG A 192 -23.07 23.53 4.23
N ALA A 193 -23.40 23.57 2.95
CA ALA A 193 -22.79 24.49 2.01
C ALA A 193 -23.47 25.85 2.16
N ASP A 194 -22.86 26.77 2.90
CA ASP A 194 -23.24 28.18 2.86
C ASP A 194 -22.71 28.80 1.56
N HIS A 195 -23.57 28.84 0.55
CA HIS A 195 -23.36 29.66 -0.64
C HIS A 195 -23.68 31.12 -0.31
N HIS A 196 -22.65 31.92 -0.02
CA HIS A 196 -22.76 33.36 -0.09
C HIS A 196 -22.74 33.80 -1.57
N VAL A 197 -23.94 34.05 -2.10
CA VAL A 197 -24.15 34.83 -3.32
C VAL A 197 -23.78 36.29 -3.01
N ARG A 198 -22.77 36.81 -3.70
CA ARG A 198 -22.38 38.22 -3.63
C ARG A 198 -23.05 38.93 -4.82
N GLU A 199 -24.15 39.62 -4.56
CA GLU A 199 -24.78 40.51 -5.54
C GLU A 199 -23.88 41.73 -5.79
N GLY A 200 -23.69 42.04 -7.06
CA GLY A 200 -22.96 43.22 -7.51
C GLY A 200 -23.80 44.48 -7.32
N ILE A 201 -23.14 45.56 -6.90
CA ILE A 201 -23.69 46.91 -6.99
C ILE A 201 -22.98 47.60 -8.16
N VAL A 202 -23.79 47.93 -9.16
CA VAL A 202 -23.50 48.94 -10.18
C VAL A 202 -24.01 50.28 -9.63
N ALA A 203 -23.11 51.24 -9.46
CA ALA A 203 -23.35 52.68 -9.54
C ALA A 203 -21.99 53.37 -9.71
#